data_AF-A0A0L8I9U5-F1
#
_entry.id   AF-A0A0L8I9U5-F1
#
_cell.length_a   1.000
_cell.length_b   1.000
_cell.length_c   1.000
_cell.angle_alpha   90.00
_cell.angle_beta   90.00
_cell.angle_gamma   90.00
#
_symmetry.space_group_name_H-M   'P 1'
#
loop_
_entity.id
_entity.type
_entity.pdbx_description
1 polymer ?
#
loop_
_entity_poly.entity_id
_entity_poly.type
_entity_poly.pdbx_seq_one_letter_code
_entity_poly.pdbx_strand_id
1 'polypeptide(L)' 'MGDLRQHMIMSFRVSELQVLLGFAGKSKSGRKQELLQRALGLVSRVCSIPVQIKIRELYR' A
#
# COMPACT_ATOMS: atom_id res chain seq x y z
N MET A 1 13.09 -7.30 -11.40
CA MET A 1 13.47 -7.22 -9.98
C MET A 1 12.23 -6.75 -9.23
N GLY A 2 11.42 -7.68 -8.71
CA GLY A 2 10.15 -7.34 -8.07
C GLY A 2 10.41 -6.78 -6.67
N ASP A 3 9.91 -5.58 -6.38
CA ASP A 3 9.98 -4.98 -5.06
C ASP A 3 9.24 -5.87 -4.05
N LEU A 4 9.94 -6.37 -3.02
CA LEU A 4 9.36 -7.17 -1.94
C LEU A 4 8.14 -6.47 -1.30
N ARG A 5 8.16 -5.13 -1.29
CA ARG A 5 7.08 -4.26 -0.81
C ARG A 5 5.80 -4.38 -1.65
N GLN A 6 5.93 -4.57 -2.97
CA GLN A 6 4.78 -4.79 -3.85
C GLN A 6 4.12 -6.13 -3.54
N HIS A 7 4.91 -7.17 -3.28
CA HIS A 7 4.38 -8.48 -2.86
C HIS A 7 3.63 -8.38 -1.52
N MET A 8 4.16 -7.62 -0.55
CA MET A 8 3.46 -7.34 0.71
C MET A 8 2.12 -6.65 0.48
N ILE A 9 2.11 -5.59 -0.35
CA ILE A 9 0.87 -4.86 -0.69
C ILE A 9 -0.14 -5.75 -1.43
N MET A 10 0.30 -6.65 -2.30
CA MET A 10 -0.57 -7.63 -2.98
C MET A 10 -1.23 -8.61 -2.01
N SER A 11 -0.61 -8.86 -0.85
CA SER A 11 -1.17 -9.69 0.21
C SER A 11 -2.22 -8.97 1.06
N PHE A 12 -2.20 -7.63 1.08
CA PHE A 12 -3.12 -6.83 1.89
C PHE A 12 -4.59 -6.95 1.49
N ARG A 13 -5.44 -6.90 2.51
CA ARG A 13 -6.90 -6.80 2.37
C ARG A 13 -7.32 -5.36 2.11
N VAL A 14 -8.60 -5.18 1.76
CA VAL A 14 -9.19 -3.85 1.49
C VAL A 14 -8.96 -2.91 2.68
N SER A 15 -9.19 -3.36 3.91
CA SER A 15 -9.02 -2.55 5.12
C SER A 15 -7.58 -2.05 5.30
N GLU A 16 -6.59 -2.91 5.10
CA GLU A 16 -5.16 -2.55 5.20
C GLU A 16 -4.75 -1.58 4.09
N LEU A 17 -5.20 -1.83 2.85
CA LEU A 17 -4.99 -0.91 1.73
C LEU A 17 -5.60 0.46 2.01
N GLN A 18 -6.80 0.52 2.61
CA GLN A 18 -7.44 1.77 3.00
C GLN A 18 -6.65 2.50 4.09
N VAL A 19 -6.12 1.79 5.08
CA VAL A 19 -5.25 2.37 6.11
C VAL A 19 -3.97 2.93 5.51
N LEU A 20 -3.31 2.17 4.63
CA LEU A 20 -2.08 2.61 3.96
C LEU A 20 -2.32 3.83 3.07
N LEU A 21 -3.39 3.82 2.27
CA LEU A 21 -3.76 4.94 1.41
C LEU A 21 -4.16 6.16 2.24
N GLY A 22 -4.93 5.98 3.31
CA GLY A 22 -5.29 7.07 4.23
C GLY A 22 -4.07 7.69 4.90
N PHE A 23 -3.11 6.86 5.32
CA PHE A 23 -1.83 7.32 5.88
C PHE A 23 -1.02 8.15 4.88
N ALA A 24 -1.06 7.77 3.60
CA ALA A 24 -0.38 8.49 2.54
C ALA A 24 -1.21 9.63 1.90
N GLY A 25 -2.38 9.97 2.47
CA GLY A 25 -3.25 11.04 1.97
C GLY A 25 -3.93 10.73 0.63
N LYS A 26 -4.06 9.45 0.26
CA LYS A 26 -4.74 8.98 -0.96
C LYS A 26 -6.19 8.58 -0.68
N SER A 27 -6.99 8.58 -1.74
CA SER A 27 -8.38 8.13 -1.69
C SER A 27 -8.49 6.66 -1.28
N LYS A 28 -9.15 6.44 -0.14
CA LYS A 28 -9.51 5.14 0.45
C LYS A 28 -10.80 4.52 -0.10
N SER A 29 -11.42 5.13 -1.11
CA SER A 29 -12.65 4.63 -1.73
C SER A 29 -12.37 3.96 -3.06
N GLY A 30 -13.01 2.82 -3.32
CA GLY A 30 -12.86 2.02 -4.54
C GLY A 30 -12.89 0.51 -4.28
N ARG A 31 -12.84 -0.28 -5.37
CA ARG A 31 -12.70 -1.75 -5.29
C ARG A 31 -11.29 -2.14 -4.82
N LYS A 32 -11.11 -3.38 -4.34
CA LYS A 32 -9.80 -3.90 -3.92
C LYS A 32 -8.70 -3.63 -4.97
N GLN A 33 -8.97 -3.88 -6.25
CA GLN A 33 -8.01 -3.63 -7.34
C GLN A 33 -7.61 -2.15 -7.46
N GLU A 34 -8.57 -1.23 -7.36
CA GLU A 34 -8.31 0.22 -7.41
C GLU A 34 -7.42 0.65 -6.24
N LEU A 35 -7.72 0.17 -5.03
CA LEU A 35 -6.91 0.45 -3.85
C LEU A 35 -5.51 -0.15 -3.98
N LEU A 36 -5.42 -1.37 -4.50
CA LEU A 36 -4.16 -2.08 -4.73
C LEU A 36 -3.27 -1.34 -5.73
N GLN A 37 -3.81 -0.98 -6.89
CA GLN A 37 -3.07 -0.24 -7.92
C GLN A 37 -2.55 1.10 -7.38
N ARG A 38 -3.36 1.83 -6.60
CA ARG A 38 -2.92 3.08 -5.97
C ARG A 38 -1.81 2.85 -4.94
N ALA A 39 -1.91 1.80 -4.12
CA ALA A 39 -0.88 1.46 -3.13
C ALA A 39 0.43 1.00 -3.80
N LEU A 40 0.34 0.21 -4.86
CA LEU A 40 1.49 -0.21 -5.67
C LEU A 40 2.17 0.98 -6.36
N GLY A 41 1.39 1.92 -6.90
CA GLY A 41 1.91 3.17 -7.46
C GLY A 41 2.62 4.03 -6.42
N LEU A 42 2.19 3.97 -5.16
CA LEU A 42 2.79 4.70 -4.04
C LEU A 42 4.22 4.24 -3.76
N VAL A 43 4.44 2.92 -3.73
CA VAL A 43 5.76 2.35 -3.50
C VAL A 43 6.66 2.37 -4.74
N SER A 44 6.08 2.45 -5.93
CA SER A 44 6.80 2.49 -7.21
C SER A 44 7.42 3.87 -7.51
N ARG A 45 6.74 4.97 -7.15
CA ARG A 45 7.22 6.33 -7.44
C ARG A 45 8.18 6.88 -6.38
N VAL A 46 7.74 6.95 -5.12
CA VAL A 46 8.52 7.52 -4.00
C VAL A 46 8.04 6.83 -2.73
N CYS A 47 8.78 5.82 -2.29
CA CYS A 47 8.43 5.11 -1.08
C CYS A 47 9.10 5.76 0.14
N SER A 48 8.44 6.75 0.73
CA SER A 48 8.89 7.39 1.97
C SER A 48 9.11 6.33 3.06
N ILE A 49 10.20 6.44 3.82
CA ILE A 49 10.50 5.59 4.99
C ILE A 49 9.27 5.32 5.88
N PRO A 50 8.44 6.31 6.27
CA PRO A 50 7.25 6.05 7.07
C PRO A 50 6.22 5.11 6.40
N VAL A 51 6.08 5.17 5.07
CA VAL A 51 5.20 4.25 4.32
C VAL A 51 5.77 2.84 4.34
N GLN A 52 7.08 2.68 4.21
CA GLN A 52 7.74 1.36 4.27
C GLN A 52 7.55 0.69 5.62
N ILE A 53 7.69 1.46 6.71
CA ILE A 53 7.44 0.99 8.07
C ILE A 53 5.96 0.58 8.20
N LYS A 54 5.03 1.40 7.69
CA LYS A 54 3.60 1.11 7.75
C LYS A 54 3.22 -0.17 7.00
N ILE A 55 3.84 -0.44 5.85
CA ILE A 55 3.64 -1.70 5.11
C ILE A 55 4.11 -2.88 5.95
N ARG A 56 5.30 -2.79 6.57
CA ARG A 56 5.80 -3.87 7.43
C ARG A 56 4.91 -4.11 8.66
N GLU A 57 4.34 -3.05 9.24
CA GLU A 57 3.39 -3.18 10.36
C GLU A 57 2.08 -3.85 9.96
N LEU A 58 1.55 -3.54 8.77
CA LEU A 58 0.31 -4.11 8.27
C LEU A 58 0.49 -5.57 7.82
N TYR A 59 1.66 -5.93 7.31
CA TYR A 59 1.99 -7.29 6.84
C TYR A 59 2.18 -8.33 7.95
N ARG A 60 1.85 -8.01 9.21
CA ARG A 60 2.12 -8.87 10.37
C ARG A 60 1.13 -10.01 10.55
#